data_AF-A0A533XJU9-F1
#
_entry.id   AF-A0A533XJU9-F1
#
_cell.length_a   1.000
_cell.length_b   1.000
_cell.length_c   1.000
_cell.angle_alpha   90.00
_cell.angle_beta   90.00
_cell.angle_gamma   90.00
#
_symmetry.space_group_name_H-M   'P 1'
#
loop_
_entity.id
_entity.type
_entity.pdbx_description
1 polymer ?
#
loop_
_entity_poly.entity_id
_entity_poly.type
_entity_poly.pdbx_seq_one_letter_code
_entity_poly.pdbx_strand_id
1 'polypeptide(L)'
;MIMTMDPETTEAPRTTESRELKLKPGTYRFGTFTFDFPFVVTRDGVLDFARSLDQCVSGRGTQTLTVRCSQMQPYVGPPDYHDGAVTR
;
A
#
# COMPACT_ATOMS: atom_id res chain seq x y z
N MET A 1 -17.88 -8.89 24.12
CA MET A 1 -18.05 -9.24 22.70
C MET A 1 -16.84 -8.71 21.97
N ILE A 2 -15.97 -9.59 21.47
CA ILE A 2 -14.81 -9.20 20.66
C ILE A 2 -15.32 -9.27 19.21
N MET A 3 -15.46 -8.12 18.55
CA MET A 3 -15.75 -8.10 17.12
C MET A 3 -14.49 -8.54 16.39
N THR A 4 -14.35 -9.84 16.14
CA THR A 4 -13.40 -10.35 15.16
C THR A 4 -13.91 -9.95 13.78
N MET A 5 -13.48 -8.78 13.33
CA MET A 5 -13.64 -8.37 11.94
C MET A 5 -12.73 -9.27 11.11
N ASP A 6 -13.32 -10.23 10.39
CA ASP A 6 -12.59 -11.08 9.47
C ASP A 6 -11.88 -10.18 8.44
N PRO A 7 -10.53 -10.18 8.36
CA PRO A 7 -9.78 -9.29 7.48
C PRO A 7 -10.00 -9.60 5.99
N GLU A 8 -10.57 -10.77 5.68
CA GLU A 8 -10.94 -11.20 4.32
C GLU A 8 -12.33 -10.69 3.89
N THR A 9 -13.25 -10.44 4.83
CA THR A 9 -14.63 -10.03 4.52
C THR A 9 -14.92 -8.58 4.92
N THR A 10 -14.09 -7.99 5.77
CA THR A 10 -14.22 -6.60 6.22
C THR A 10 -13.56 -5.67 5.22
N GLU A 11 -14.38 -4.99 4.41
CA GLU A 11 -13.89 -3.95 3.52
C GLU A 11 -13.37 -2.77 4.37
N ALA A 12 -12.04 -2.63 4.44
CA ALA A 12 -11.45 -1.46 5.09
C ALA A 12 -12.01 -0.18 4.43
N PRO A 13 -12.37 0.86 5.21
CA PRO A 13 -12.92 2.08 4.65
C PRO A 13 -11.94 2.67 3.64
N ARG A 14 -12.27 2.56 2.36
CA ARG A 14 -11.52 3.17 1.27
C ARG A 14 -11.97 4.61 1.19
N THR A 15 -11.07 5.55 1.47
CA THR A 15 -11.36 6.95 1.18
C THR A 15 -11.19 7.18 -0.31
N THR A 16 -12.25 7.60 -0.99
CA THR A 16 -12.18 8.16 -2.34
C THR A 16 -11.94 9.67 -2.31
N GLU A 17 -11.95 10.29 -1.11
CA GLU A 17 -11.61 11.69 -0.95
C GLU A 17 -10.10 11.92 -1.16
N SER A 18 -9.79 12.80 -2.09
CA SER A 18 -8.47 13.42 -2.20
C SER A 18 -8.28 14.44 -1.08
N ARG A 19 -7.12 14.40 -0.43
CA ARG A 19 -6.69 15.41 0.54
C ARG A 19 -5.52 16.19 -0.03
N GLU A 20 -5.58 17.51 0.05
CA GLU A 20 -4.45 18.36 -0.31
C GLU A 20 -3.58 18.65 0.93
N LEU A 21 -2.28 18.44 0.79
CA LEU A 21 -1.29 18.70 1.84
C LEU A 21 -0.22 19.66 1.31
N LYS A 22 0.11 20.68 2.10
CA LYS A 22 1.21 21.62 1.80
C LYS A 22 2.49 21.13 2.44
N LEU A 23 3.31 20.43 1.66
CA LEU A 23 4.58 19.87 2.12
C LEU A 23 5.75 20.71 1.59
N LYS A 24 6.82 20.82 2.39
CA LYS A 24 8.10 21.36 1.92
C LYS A 24 8.88 20.23 1.22
N PRO A 25 9.87 20.53 0.38
CA PRO A 25 10.77 19.50 -0.13
C PRO A 25 11.46 18.74 1.01
N GLY A 26 11.45 17.40 0.95
CA GLY A 26 11.90 16.55 2.05
C GLY A 26 11.48 15.10 1.92
N THR A 27 11.93 14.27 2.87
CA THR A 27 11.52 12.88 2.98
C THR A 27 10.34 12.75 3.93
N TYR A 28 9.31 12.05 3.49
CA TYR A 28 8.08 11.81 4.21
C TYR A 28 7.74 10.32 4.22
N ARG A 29 6.78 9.94 5.07
CA ARG A 29 6.28 8.58 5.15
C ARG A 29 4.77 8.60 5.01
N PHE A 30 4.26 7.81 4.07
CA PHE A 30 2.85 7.48 4.02
C PHE A 30 2.60 6.29 4.95
N GLY A 31 1.61 6.37 5.82
CA GLY A 31 1.31 5.32 6.79
C GLY A 31 -0.18 5.10 6.93
N THR A 32 -0.59 3.84 6.90
CA THR A 32 -1.93 3.36 7.21
C THR A 32 -1.84 2.33 8.34
N PHE A 33 -2.97 1.74 8.72
CA PHE A 33 -2.98 0.64 9.67
C PHE A 33 -2.30 -0.63 9.13
N THR A 34 -2.37 -0.88 7.81
CA THR A 34 -1.94 -2.13 7.19
C THR A 34 -0.63 -2.05 6.40
N PHE A 35 -0.15 -0.85 6.06
CA PHE A 35 1.12 -0.65 5.36
C PHE A 35 1.62 0.78 5.50
N ASP A 36 2.93 0.95 5.31
CA ASP A 36 3.61 2.23 5.24
C ASP A 36 4.74 2.20 4.21
N PHE A 37 5.12 3.36 3.67
CA PHE A 37 6.29 3.48 2.81
C PHE A 37 6.86 4.91 2.81
N PRO A 38 8.18 5.06 2.57
CA PRO A 38 8.79 6.37 2.41
C PRO A 38 8.56 6.93 0.99
N PHE A 39 8.40 8.25 0.91
CA PHE A 39 8.40 9.01 -0.35
C PHE A 39 9.13 10.34 -0.16
N VAL A 40 9.59 10.93 -1.26
CA VAL A 40 10.31 12.21 -1.29
C VAL A 40 9.46 13.22 -2.05
N VAL A 41 9.35 14.43 -1.49
CA VAL A 41 8.92 15.61 -2.23
C VAL A 41 10.18 16.31 -2.71
N THR A 42 10.39 16.36 -4.01
CA THR A 42 11.57 17.00 -4.61
C THR A 42 11.49 18.52 -4.50
N ARG A 43 12.58 19.21 -4.86
CA ARG A 43 12.60 20.68 -4.91
C ARG A 43 11.62 21.26 -5.92
N ASP A 44 11.32 20.50 -6.97
CA ASP A 44 10.34 20.86 -8.01
C ASP A 44 8.89 20.59 -7.58
N GLY A 45 8.68 20.11 -6.34
CA GLY A 45 7.37 19.81 -5.78
C GLY A 45 6.78 18.49 -6.26
N VAL A 46 7.55 17.66 -6.97
CA VAL A 46 7.07 16.36 -7.45
C VAL A 46 7.45 15.22 -6.52
N LEU A 47 6.71 14.11 -6.64
CA LEU A 47 6.88 12.94 -5.79
C LEU A 47 7.88 11.95 -6.38
N ASP A 48 8.73 11.38 -5.53
CA ASP A 48 9.56 10.23 -5.85
C ASP A 48 9.46 9.16 -4.75
N PHE A 49 9.48 7.88 -5.12
CA PHE A 49 9.32 6.74 -4.21
C PHE A 49 9.93 5.46 -4.79
N ALA A 50 10.04 4.35 -4.07
CA ALA A 50 10.69 3.15 -4.61
C ALA A 50 9.90 2.52 -5.79
N ARG A 51 10.59 2.05 -6.85
CA ARG A 51 9.94 1.37 -8.01
C ARG A 51 9.23 0.08 -7.64
N SER A 52 9.63 -0.57 -6.54
CA SER A 52 8.92 -1.72 -5.98
C SER A 52 7.47 -1.42 -5.58
N LEU A 53 7.10 -0.15 -5.45
CA LEU A 53 5.74 0.29 -5.09
C LEU A 53 4.85 0.53 -6.31
N ASP A 54 5.37 0.51 -7.54
CA ASP A 54 4.63 0.94 -8.74
C ASP A 54 3.37 0.08 -9.01
N GLN A 55 3.31 -1.15 -8.47
CA GLN A 55 2.12 -2.01 -8.47
C GLN A 55 0.94 -1.44 -7.67
N CYS A 56 1.21 -0.66 -6.63
CA CYS A 56 0.21 -0.16 -5.67
C CYS A 56 0.14 1.37 -5.60
N VAL A 57 1.24 2.06 -5.94
CA VAL A 57 1.42 3.50 -5.78
C VAL A 57 1.74 4.11 -7.13
N SER A 58 1.14 5.25 -7.44
CA SER A 58 1.41 6.00 -8.67
C SER A 58 1.43 7.50 -8.43
N GLY A 59 1.84 8.24 -9.45
CA GLY A 59 2.03 9.69 -9.37
C GLY A 59 3.49 10.11 -9.13
N ARG A 60 4.45 9.22 -9.39
CA ARG A 60 5.87 9.59 -9.46
C ARG A 60 6.05 10.68 -10.52
N GLY A 61 6.79 11.73 -10.19
CA GLY A 61 6.97 12.89 -11.06
C GLY A 61 5.75 13.82 -11.13
N THR A 62 4.72 13.61 -10.31
CA THR A 62 3.56 14.51 -10.19
C THR A 62 3.41 15.02 -8.76
N GLN A 63 2.42 15.87 -8.52
CA GLN A 63 2.07 16.39 -7.19
C GLN A 63 1.01 15.52 -6.48
N THR A 64 0.58 14.43 -7.11
CA THR A 64 -0.56 13.61 -6.64
C THR A 64 -0.09 12.21 -6.32
N LEU A 65 -0.11 11.83 -5.03
CA LEU A 65 0.18 10.47 -4.60
C LEU A 65 -1.11 9.64 -4.65
N THR A 66 -1.20 8.65 -5.53
CA THR A 66 -2.36 7.75 -5.60
C THR A 66 -1.99 6.36 -5.11
N VAL A 67 -2.69 5.89 -4.09
CA VAL A 67 -2.54 4.54 -3.53
C VAL A 67 -3.78 3.71 -3.87
N ARG A 68 -3.57 2.59 -4.57
CA ARG A 68 -4.65 1.70 -5.05
C ARG A 68 -4.85 0.46 -4.19
N CYS A 69 -3.82 0.05 -3.46
CA CYS A 69 -3.88 -1.15 -2.62
C CYS A 69 -4.43 -0.80 -1.23
N SER A 70 -5.44 -1.55 -0.78
CA SER A 70 -6.00 -1.45 0.59
C SER A 70 -5.23 -2.30 1.60
N GLN A 71 -4.50 -3.30 1.11
CA GLN A 71 -3.62 -4.17 1.86
C GLN A 71 -2.38 -4.38 0.98
N MET A 72 -1.17 -4.25 1.54
CA MET A 72 -0.11 -5.10 1.02
C MET A 72 -0.53 -6.50 1.49
N GLN A 73 -1.19 -7.27 0.62
CA GLN A 73 -1.16 -8.71 0.85
C GLN A 73 0.31 -9.06 1.08
N PRO A 74 0.69 -9.79 2.15
CA PRO A 74 1.98 -10.43 2.11
C PRO A 74 2.00 -11.17 0.78
N TYR A 75 3.03 -10.93 -0.03
CA TYR A 75 3.24 -11.73 -1.23
C TYR A 75 3.47 -13.16 -0.75
N VAL A 76 2.38 -13.91 -0.57
CA VAL A 76 2.42 -15.35 -0.51
C VAL A 76 2.79 -15.71 -1.94
N GLY A 77 4.01 -16.22 -2.12
CA GLY A 77 4.43 -16.75 -3.42
C GLY A 77 3.39 -17.72 -3.97
N PRO A 78 3.53 -18.17 -5.23
CA PRO A 78 2.69 -19.26 -5.72
C PRO A 78 2.65 -20.36 -4.66
N PRO A 79 1.47 -20.89 -4.29
CA PRO A 79 1.37 -21.89 -3.25
C PRO A 79 2.36 -23.00 -3.61
N ASP A 80 3.37 -23.20 -2.76
CA ASP A 80 4.23 -24.35 -2.89
C ASP A 80 3.29 -25.56 -2.87
N TYR A 81 3.15 -26.19 -4.03
CA TYR A 81 2.40 -27.42 -4.19
C TYR A 81 3.17 -28.46 -3.38
N HIS A 82 2.83 -28.57 -2.10
CA HIS A 82 3.21 -29.71 -1.29
C HIS A 82 2.43 -30.90 -1.84
N ASP A 83 3.01 -31.50 -2.88
CA ASP A 83 2.75 -32.88 -3.25
C ASP A 83 2.96 -33.73 -2.00
N GLY A 84 1.90 -34.41 -1.62
CA GLY A 84 1.80 -35.14 -0.37
C GLY A 84 0.62 -36.08 -0.43
N ALA A 85 0.52 -36.83 -1.52
CA ALA A 85 -0.27 -38.04 -1.54
C ALA A 85 0.17 -38.96 -0.41
N VAL A 86 -0.67 -39.13 0.62
CA VAL A 86 -0.78 -40.40 1.36
C VAL A 86 -2.25 -40.74 1.49
N THR A 87 -2.69 -41.55 0.54
CA THR A 87 -3.74 -42.54 0.72
C THR A 87 -3.33 -43.50 1.83
N ARG A 88 -4.10 -43.61 2.91
CA ARG A 88 -4.85 -44.83 3.30
C ARG A 88 -5.44 -44.68 4.70
#